data_AF-A0A538QPB5-F1
#
_entry.id   AF-A0A538QPB5-F1
#
_cell.length_a   1.000
_cell.length_b   1.000
_cell.length_c   1.000
_cell.angle_alpha   90.00
_cell.angle_beta   90.00
_cell.angle_gamma   90.00
#
_symmetry.space_group_name_H-M   'P 1'
#
loop_
_entity.id
_entity.type
_entity.pdbx_description
1 polymer ?
#
loop_
_entity_poly.entity_id
_entity_poly.type
_entity_poly.pdbx_seq_one_letter_code
_entity_poly.pdbx_strand_id
1 'polypeptide(L)'
;MARELTAIALAMACACGRSDPPSATPPEAKPLAGKAFYRVDAAPAAACAHGAICEAHLVLTALGTYHVNKDYPFKFVADAAATPVDGEGRFALGDARHGTLTVTFTPAAQGPARLVGTFKLSVCNDDTCEIETPRIELAVPVS
;
A
#
# COMPACT_ATOMS: atom_id res chain seq x y z
N MET A 1 -65.93 34.87 29.61
CA MET A 1 -65.19 36.09 29.24
C MET A 1 -63.82 35.63 28.80
N ALA A 2 -63.59 35.48 27.48
CA ALA A 2 -62.76 36.39 26.67
C ALA A 2 -61.29 36.39 27.18
N ARG A 3 -60.25 35.97 26.45
CA ARG A 3 -59.93 36.13 25.03
C ARG A 3 -58.74 35.22 24.65
N GLU A 4 -58.72 34.84 23.37
CA GLU A 4 -57.58 34.28 22.65
C GLU A 4 -56.37 35.23 22.63
N LEU A 5 -55.17 34.67 22.49
CA LEU A 5 -54.03 35.31 21.82
C LEU A 5 -53.06 34.22 21.32
N THR A 6 -53.24 33.88 20.04
CA THR A 6 -52.37 33.06 19.21
C THR A 6 -51.07 33.83 18.95
N ALA A 7 -49.93 33.30 19.39
CA ALA A 7 -48.61 33.80 18.99
C ALA A 7 -47.97 32.81 18.02
N ILE A 8 -47.93 33.21 16.75
CA ILE A 8 -47.20 32.53 15.68
C ILE A 8 -45.71 32.82 15.88
N ALA A 9 -44.93 31.80 16.27
CA ALA A 9 -43.48 31.88 16.30
C ALA A 9 -42.93 31.53 14.91
N LEU A 10 -42.33 32.52 14.25
CA LEU A 10 -41.66 32.40 12.96
C LEU A 10 -40.35 31.60 13.13
N ALA A 11 -40.27 30.40 12.56
CA ALA A 11 -39.05 29.60 12.51
C ALA A 11 -38.11 30.17 11.44
N MET A 12 -37.04 30.85 11.87
CA MET A 12 -35.99 31.34 10.99
C MET A 12 -34.92 30.24 10.82
N ALA A 13 -35.06 29.43 9.78
CA ALA A 13 -34.09 28.41 9.41
C ALA A 13 -32.83 29.08 8.82
N CYS A 14 -31.82 29.27 9.66
CA CYS A 14 -30.48 29.67 9.22
C CYS A 14 -29.81 28.44 8.61
N ALA A 15 -29.99 28.24 7.30
CA ALA A 15 -29.30 27.22 6.52
C ALA A 15 -27.84 27.66 6.30
N CYS A 16 -26.99 27.48 7.31
CA CYS A 16 -25.54 27.48 7.11
C CYS A 16 -25.19 26.23 6.33
N GLY A 17 -25.06 26.36 5.00
CA GLY A 17 -24.44 25.34 4.17
C GLY A 17 -23.04 25.03 4.71
N ARG A 18 -22.89 23.89 5.36
CA ARG A 18 -21.58 23.30 5.64
C ARG A 18 -21.02 22.86 4.29
N SER A 19 -20.21 23.71 3.68
CA SER A 19 -19.27 23.26 2.66
C SER A 19 -18.27 22.35 3.36
N ASP A 20 -18.40 21.04 3.15
CA ASP A 20 -17.35 20.10 3.52
C ASP A 20 -16.05 20.56 2.85
N PRO A 21 -14.94 20.73 3.60
CA PRO A 21 -13.66 21.02 2.97
C PRO A 21 -13.31 19.85 2.05
N PRO A 22 -12.77 20.12 0.85
CA PRO A 22 -12.33 19.05 -0.03
C PRO A 22 -11.34 18.17 0.73
N SER A 23 -11.65 16.87 0.85
CA SER A 23 -10.73 15.88 1.39
C SER A 23 -9.42 16.02 0.63
N ALA A 24 -8.38 16.51 1.31
CA ALA A 24 -7.04 16.57 0.75
C ALA A 24 -6.63 15.13 0.43
N THR A 25 -6.44 14.83 -0.86
CA THR A 25 -5.84 13.58 -1.30
C THR A 25 -4.47 13.47 -0.60
N PRO A 26 -4.22 12.40 0.19
CA PRO A 26 -2.91 12.19 0.79
C PRO A 26 -1.85 12.22 -0.31
N PRO A 27 -0.68 12.85 -0.06
CA PRO A 27 0.40 12.86 -1.03
C PRO A 27 0.75 11.42 -1.42
N GLU A 28 0.79 11.15 -2.72
CA GLU A 28 1.14 9.84 -3.26
C GLU A 28 2.54 9.48 -2.78
N ALA A 29 2.68 8.33 -2.12
CA ALA A 29 3.94 7.90 -1.55
C ALA A 29 4.96 7.68 -2.68
N LYS A 30 6.21 8.08 -2.44
CA LYS A 30 7.30 7.80 -3.39
C LYS A 30 7.42 6.28 -3.60
N PRO A 31 7.62 5.81 -4.84
CA PRO A 31 7.88 4.40 -5.09
C PRO A 31 9.10 3.89 -4.34
N LEU A 32 9.04 2.64 -3.90
CA LEU A 32 10.14 1.95 -3.24
C LEU A 32 11.28 1.67 -4.22
N ALA A 33 10.94 1.35 -5.47
CA ALA A 33 11.89 1.19 -6.58
C ALA A 33 11.19 1.39 -7.93
N GLY A 34 11.95 1.64 -8.99
CA GLY A 34 11.41 1.70 -10.34
C GLY A 34 12.44 2.00 -11.42
N LYS A 35 12.09 1.63 -12.65
CA LYS A 35 12.78 1.96 -13.91
C LYS A 35 11.72 2.33 -14.96
N ALA A 36 12.13 2.53 -16.21
CA ALA A 36 11.21 2.89 -17.30
C ALA A 36 10.08 1.86 -17.56
N PHE A 37 10.29 0.59 -17.19
CA PHE A 37 9.40 -0.53 -17.49
C PHE A 37 8.72 -1.16 -16.27
N TYR A 38 9.06 -0.73 -15.05
CA TYR A 38 8.36 -1.17 -13.84
C TYR A 38 8.42 -0.15 -12.70
N ARG A 39 7.51 -0.31 -11.75
CA ARG A 39 7.51 0.39 -10.47
C ARG A 39 7.13 -0.58 -9.36
N VAL A 40 7.72 -0.40 -8.18
CA VAL A 40 7.36 -1.10 -6.95
C VAL A 40 6.92 -0.08 -5.92
N ASP A 41 5.70 -0.24 -5.43
CA ASP A 41 5.09 0.61 -4.42
C ASP A 41 4.80 -0.19 -3.16
N ALA A 42 4.76 0.47 -1.99
CA ALA A 42 4.18 -0.12 -0.81
C ALA A 42 2.65 -0.04 -0.92
N ALA A 43 1.93 -1.15 -0.72
CA ALA A 43 0.50 -1.04 -0.46
C ALA A 43 0.27 -0.42 0.93
N PRO A 44 -0.92 0.15 1.19
CA PRO A 44 -1.28 0.59 2.53
C PRO A 44 -1.05 -0.51 3.56
N ALA A 45 -0.30 -0.20 4.62
CA ALA A 45 -0.05 -1.16 5.68
C ALA A 45 -1.35 -1.40 6.47
N ALA A 46 -1.72 -2.67 6.63
CA ALA A 46 -2.68 -3.05 7.66
C ALA A 46 -2.08 -2.75 9.05
N ALA A 47 -2.94 -2.58 10.06
CA ALA A 47 -2.47 -2.45 11.43
C ALA A 47 -1.63 -3.68 11.82
N CYS A 48 -0.39 -3.45 12.21
CA CYS A 48 0.53 -4.50 12.63
C CYS A 48 0.78 -4.37 14.13
N ALA A 49 0.43 -5.41 14.89
CA ALA A 49 0.62 -5.44 16.32
C ALA A 49 1.95 -6.12 16.70
N HIS A 50 2.57 -5.66 17.78
CA HIS A 50 3.74 -6.32 18.35
C HIS A 50 3.49 -7.80 18.61
N GLY A 51 4.44 -8.66 18.19
CA GLY A 51 4.38 -10.11 18.40
C GLY A 51 3.31 -10.86 17.57
N ALA A 52 2.50 -10.16 16.77
CA ALA A 52 1.53 -10.77 15.87
C ALA A 52 2.16 -11.06 14.50
N ILE A 53 1.59 -12.02 13.77
CA ILE A 53 1.93 -12.21 12.36
C ILE A 53 1.37 -11.02 11.58
N CYS A 54 2.26 -10.33 10.88
CA CYS A 54 1.95 -9.19 10.03
C CYS A 54 2.29 -9.48 8.57
N GLU A 55 1.68 -8.69 7.69
CA GLU A 55 1.99 -8.71 6.27
C GLU A 55 2.34 -7.31 5.78
N ALA A 56 3.38 -7.23 4.97
CA ALA A 56 3.67 -6.08 4.13
C ALA A 56 3.46 -6.46 2.67
N HIS A 57 2.87 -5.55 1.89
CA HIS A 57 2.53 -5.82 0.50
C HIS A 57 3.36 -4.90 -0.40
N LEU A 58 4.13 -5.51 -1.31
CA LEU A 58 4.87 -4.81 -2.35
C LEU A 58 4.10 -4.96 -3.68
N VAL A 59 3.64 -3.85 -4.24
CA VAL A 59 2.86 -3.84 -5.49
C VAL A 59 3.81 -3.61 -6.65
N LEU A 60 3.94 -4.60 -7.52
CA LEU A 60 4.64 -4.48 -8.80
C LEU A 60 3.67 -3.98 -9.87
N THR A 61 4.04 -2.88 -10.52
CA THR A 61 3.34 -2.34 -11.70
C THR A 61 4.27 -2.39 -12.90
N ALA A 62 3.92 -3.14 -13.95
CA ALA A 62 4.58 -3.07 -15.24
C ALA A 62 4.18 -1.78 -15.99
N LEU A 63 5.14 -1.11 -16.63
CA LEU A 63 4.97 0.17 -17.30
C LEU A 63 5.12 0.06 -18.83
N GLY A 64 4.69 1.09 -19.56
CA GLY A 64 4.82 1.11 -21.03
C GLY A 64 4.06 -0.03 -21.69
N THR A 65 4.74 -0.85 -22.50
CA THR A 65 4.19 -2.05 -23.17
C THR A 65 4.42 -3.34 -22.39
N TYR A 66 5.03 -3.28 -21.20
CA TYR A 66 5.39 -4.47 -20.44
C TYR A 66 4.20 -5.07 -19.68
N HIS A 67 4.29 -6.35 -19.34
CA HIS A 67 3.38 -7.11 -18.49
C HIS A 67 4.20 -7.91 -17.46
N VAL A 68 3.58 -8.32 -16.36
CA VAL A 68 4.23 -9.13 -15.32
C VAL A 68 4.53 -10.53 -15.89
N ASN A 69 5.78 -10.99 -15.73
CA ASN A 69 6.19 -12.31 -16.19
C ASN A 69 5.61 -13.41 -15.27
N LYS A 70 4.46 -13.98 -15.62
CA LYS A 70 3.76 -15.00 -14.80
C LYS A 70 4.58 -16.27 -14.50
N ASP A 71 5.62 -16.55 -15.29
CA ASP A 71 6.43 -17.76 -15.18
C ASP A 71 7.71 -17.52 -14.34
N TYR A 72 7.95 -16.29 -13.89
CA TYR A 72 9.12 -15.93 -13.07
C TYR A 72 8.88 -16.17 -11.57
N PRO A 73 9.85 -16.73 -10.82
CA PRO A 73 9.73 -16.93 -9.38
C PRO A 73 9.97 -15.62 -8.60
N PHE A 74 8.93 -14.81 -8.45
CA PHE A 74 8.96 -13.57 -7.66
C PHE A 74 9.22 -13.83 -6.17
N LYS A 75 10.22 -13.15 -5.60
CA LYS A 75 10.72 -13.42 -4.25
C LYS A 75 11.27 -12.17 -3.57
N PHE A 76 11.05 -12.03 -2.28
CA PHE A 76 11.76 -11.11 -1.41
C PHE A 76 12.86 -11.85 -0.66
N VAL A 77 14.09 -11.40 -0.79
CA VAL A 77 15.24 -11.92 -0.06
C VAL A 77 15.63 -10.88 0.99
N ALA A 78 15.28 -11.12 2.24
CA ALA A 78 15.59 -10.21 3.34
C ALA A 78 17.08 -10.18 3.68
N ASP A 79 17.56 -9.00 4.06
CA ASP A 79 18.90 -8.84 4.60
C ASP A 79 18.98 -9.34 6.05
N ALA A 80 20.11 -9.92 6.44
CA ALA A 80 20.27 -10.53 7.76
C ALA A 80 20.12 -9.55 8.95
N ALA A 81 20.36 -8.26 8.74
CA ALA A 81 20.25 -7.23 9.78
C ALA A 81 18.84 -6.57 9.86
N ALA A 82 17.91 -6.99 9.00
CA ALA A 82 16.55 -6.45 8.94
C ALA A 82 15.60 -7.15 9.94
N THR A 83 14.35 -6.68 10.03
CA THR A 83 13.29 -7.45 10.69
C THR A 83 13.16 -8.82 10.00
N PRO A 84 13.21 -9.94 10.74
CA PRO A 84 13.07 -11.27 10.17
C PRO A 84 11.73 -11.43 9.44
N VAL A 85 11.77 -12.05 8.27
CA VAL A 85 10.59 -12.37 7.47
C VAL A 85 10.41 -13.88 7.39
N ASP A 86 9.17 -14.31 7.23
CA ASP A 86 8.79 -15.71 7.10
C ASP A 86 8.87 -16.12 5.61
N GLY A 87 9.99 -16.76 5.25
CA GLY A 87 10.24 -17.23 3.89
C GLY A 87 10.59 -16.12 2.89
N GLU A 88 10.24 -16.32 1.62
CA GLU A 88 10.59 -15.41 0.51
C GLU A 88 9.39 -14.60 0.00
N GLY A 89 8.27 -14.61 0.74
CA GLY A 89 7.01 -14.00 0.36
C GLY A 89 6.16 -14.82 -0.61
N ARG A 90 4.90 -14.41 -0.77
CA ARG A 90 3.90 -15.03 -1.65
C ARG A 90 3.48 -14.04 -2.72
N PHE A 91 3.77 -14.34 -3.98
CA PHE A 91 3.35 -13.50 -5.09
C PHE A 91 1.96 -13.90 -5.60
N ALA A 92 1.10 -12.90 -5.82
CA ALA A 92 -0.19 -13.06 -6.46
C ALA A 92 -0.27 -12.11 -7.66
N LEU A 93 -0.55 -12.66 -8.84
CA LEU A 93 -0.85 -11.87 -10.03
C LEU A 93 -2.26 -11.27 -9.87
N GLY A 94 -2.39 -9.95 -10.02
CA GLY A 94 -3.68 -9.28 -10.05
C GLY A 94 -4.24 -9.23 -11.46
N ASP A 95 -3.45 -8.69 -12.39
CA ASP A 95 -3.74 -8.66 -13.82
C ASP A 95 -2.43 -8.68 -14.62
N ALA A 96 -2.49 -8.49 -15.94
CA ALA A 96 -1.29 -8.51 -16.79
C ALA A 96 -0.25 -7.44 -16.39
N ARG A 97 -0.64 -6.35 -15.75
CA ARG A 97 0.21 -5.22 -15.37
C ARG A 97 0.55 -5.19 -13.90
N HIS A 98 -0.27 -5.80 -13.05
CA HIS A 98 -0.14 -5.69 -11.61
C HIS A 98 0.03 -7.03 -10.94
N GLY A 99 0.94 -7.10 -9.98
CA GLY A 99 1.05 -8.20 -9.04
C GLY A 99 1.46 -7.72 -7.67
N THR A 100 1.16 -8.50 -6.64
CA THR A 100 1.48 -8.16 -5.25
C THR A 100 2.33 -9.25 -4.65
N LEU A 101 3.47 -8.88 -4.07
CA LEU A 101 4.24 -9.74 -3.20
C LEU A 101 3.86 -9.48 -1.75
N THR A 102 3.28 -10.48 -1.10
CA THR A 102 3.01 -10.46 0.33
C THR A 102 4.23 -10.98 1.08
N VAL A 103 4.83 -10.14 1.93
CA VAL A 103 5.95 -10.49 2.82
C VAL A 103 5.40 -10.62 4.23
N THR A 104 5.43 -11.83 4.78
CA THR A 104 4.99 -12.14 6.14
C THR A 104 6.15 -11.94 7.12
N PHE A 105 5.89 -11.38 8.28
CA PHE A 105 6.88 -11.17 9.33
C PHE A 105 6.23 -11.06 10.71
N THR A 106 7.01 -11.28 11.76
CA THR A 106 6.56 -11.10 13.16
C THR A 106 7.47 -10.10 13.87
N PRO A 107 7.02 -8.87 14.18
CA PRO A 107 7.87 -7.87 14.80
C PRO A 107 8.12 -8.19 16.28
N ALA A 108 9.40 -8.19 16.67
CA ALA A 108 9.83 -8.48 18.04
C ALA A 108 9.74 -7.28 19.00
N ALA A 109 9.53 -6.06 18.48
CA ALA A 109 9.40 -4.84 19.26
C ALA A 109 8.34 -3.90 18.66
N GLN A 110 7.81 -3.00 19.50
CA GLN A 110 7.02 -1.86 19.03
C GLN A 110 7.88 -0.85 18.26
N GLY A 111 7.24 -0.03 17.43
CA GLY A 111 7.92 0.91 16.55
C GLY A 111 8.13 0.34 15.13
N PRO A 112 8.79 1.08 14.23
CA PRO A 112 8.85 0.69 12.83
C PRO A 112 9.64 -0.61 12.64
N ALA A 113 8.98 -1.66 12.14
CA ALA A 113 9.62 -2.85 11.61
C ALA A 113 10.29 -2.49 10.27
N ARG A 114 11.58 -2.79 10.13
CA ARG A 114 12.35 -2.44 8.94
C ARG A 114 12.49 -3.68 8.06
N LEU A 115 11.70 -3.73 7.01
CA LEU A 115 11.83 -4.73 5.96
C LEU A 115 12.83 -4.22 4.93
N VAL A 116 14.00 -4.84 4.91
CA VAL A 116 15.10 -4.44 4.04
C VAL A 116 15.61 -5.68 3.32
N GLY A 117 15.73 -5.59 2.00
CA GLY A 117 16.10 -6.75 1.19
C GLY A 117 16.02 -6.49 -0.30
N THR A 118 16.04 -7.56 -1.08
CA THR A 118 16.00 -7.53 -2.54
C THR A 118 14.72 -8.17 -3.05
N PHE A 119 13.97 -7.46 -3.90
CA PHE A 119 12.81 -8.03 -4.59
C PHE A 119 13.25 -8.54 -5.97
N LYS A 120 13.29 -9.86 -6.15
CA LYS A 120 13.48 -10.50 -7.45
C LYS A 120 12.17 -10.45 -8.22
N LEU A 121 12.17 -9.78 -9.37
CA LEU A 121 11.00 -9.60 -10.21
C LEU A 121 11.34 -9.69 -11.69
N SER A 122 10.33 -9.94 -12.53
CA SER A 122 10.47 -9.84 -13.98
C SER A 122 9.21 -9.28 -14.63
N VAL A 123 9.41 -8.43 -15.63
CA VAL A 123 8.35 -7.93 -16.52
C VAL A 123 8.79 -8.15 -17.97
N CYS A 124 7.86 -8.51 -18.85
CA CYS A 124 8.15 -8.81 -20.26
C CYS A 124 7.32 -7.93 -21.19
N ASN A 125 7.79 -7.70 -22.40
CA ASN A 125 6.95 -7.32 -23.53
C ASN A 125 6.96 -8.48 -24.54
N ASP A 126 6.55 -8.24 -25.78
CA ASP A 126 6.49 -9.31 -26.81
C ASP A 126 7.88 -9.78 -27.27
N ASP A 127 8.93 -8.98 -27.04
CA ASP A 127 10.28 -9.21 -27.55
C ASP A 127 11.24 -9.70 -26.45
N THR A 128 11.17 -9.12 -25.23
CA THR A 128 12.13 -9.35 -24.15
C THR A 128 11.48 -9.41 -22.77
N CYS A 129 12.17 -10.09 -21.85
CA CYS A 129 11.87 -10.07 -20.42
C CYS A 129 13.01 -9.41 -19.67
N GLU A 130 12.69 -8.37 -18.89
CA GLU A 130 13.61 -7.72 -17.97
C GLU A 130 13.53 -8.44 -16.62
N ILE A 131 14.67 -8.88 -16.10
CA ILE A 131 14.79 -9.49 -14.77
C ILE A 131 15.54 -8.51 -13.88
N GLU A 132 14.94 -8.19 -12.75
CA GLU A 132 15.39 -7.11 -11.88
C GLU A 132 15.45 -7.56 -10.43
N THR A 133 16.38 -6.95 -9.70
CA THR A 133 16.59 -7.22 -8.28
C THR A 133 16.77 -5.91 -7.50
N PRO A 134 15.78 -5.00 -7.51
CA PRO A 134 15.88 -3.76 -6.76
C PRO A 134 16.01 -4.02 -5.25
N ARG A 135 16.80 -3.15 -4.60
CA ARG A 135 16.78 -3.03 -3.13
C ARG A 135 15.46 -2.38 -2.72
N ILE A 136 14.84 -2.94 -1.70
CA ILE A 136 13.61 -2.44 -1.08
C ILE A 136 13.92 -2.10 0.38
N GLU A 137 13.49 -0.91 0.79
CA GLU A 137 13.51 -0.46 2.19
C GLU A 137 12.12 0.03 2.55
N LEU A 138 11.43 -0.72 3.41
CA LEU A 138 10.07 -0.41 3.86
C LEU A 138 10.02 -0.42 5.39
N ALA A 139 9.53 0.68 5.96
CA ALA A 139 9.22 0.78 7.37
C ALA A 139 7.72 0.52 7.58
N VAL A 140 7.38 -0.55 8.30
CA VAL A 140 6.00 -0.86 8.67
C VAL A 140 5.76 -0.41 10.11
N PRO A 141 4.79 0.49 10.37
CA PRO A 141 4.49 0.91 11.73
C PRO A 141 3.92 -0.27 12.54
N VAL A 142 4.49 -0.51 13.73
CA VAL A 142 4.03 -1.55 14.67
C VAL A 142 3.55 -0.87 15.95
N SER A 143 2.32 -1.18 16.36
CA SER A 143 1.68 -0.72 17.60
C SER A 143 1.71 -1.77 18.70
#